data_AF-A0A3P9C0D3-F1
#
_entry.id   AF-A0A3P9C0D3-F1
#
_cell.length_a   1.000
_cell.length_b   1.000
_cell.length_c   1.000
_cell.angle_alpha   90.00
_cell.angle_beta   90.00
_cell.angle_gamma   90.00
#
_symmetry.space_group_name_H-M   'P 1'
#
loop_
_entity.id
_entity.type
_entity.pdbx_description
1 polymer ?
#
loop_
_entity_poly.entity_id
_entity_poly.type
_entity_poly.pdbx_seq_one_letter_code
_entity_poly.pdbx_strand_id
1 'polypeptide(L)'
;MMTAPMIFYILSNIPLHIPDKYFKDLDFLMRQFLWDSSPHRLSIKKLQASAKQGGFSLPNFQWYYWVMNVKQLRAWLPTAPVKPIWSHIETEVNGGISPWRELFDTSHKTTHPIIAKILWFKLHRAGRWDFIKSPSATLWSNKIILIGGTSVDWLQCRKAGILNVSDLFDCGTKCFLSFDKIVELYKLQRNQFWRYVQIHSSLSKWLGTPLSCPVGSPVEVMLSRSSLGKGITSKIYHLLQERSADPLLKVKGYWAQGMALDISSVEWDSCFQNINTMYKETGSRLIQFKIIHRWHRTPQQLYKWNLASTDECWRCDGQNALILHILWSCSALRDWWENIMEVIFSPDDPPPPCRRPHRCH
;
A
#
# COMPACT_ATOMS: atom_id res chain seq x y z
N MET A 1 10.94 20.99 -3.09
CA MET A 1 12.16 20.15 -2.97
C MET A 1 12.48 19.58 -4.36
N MET A 2 13.52 20.07 -5.03
CA MET A 2 13.90 19.69 -6.40
C MET A 2 14.59 18.31 -6.49
N THR A 3 14.85 17.65 -5.37
CA THR A 3 15.64 16.41 -5.29
C THR A 3 14.85 15.14 -5.60
N ALA A 4 13.57 15.08 -5.22
CA ALA A 4 12.76 13.90 -5.43
C ALA A 4 12.61 13.52 -6.92
N PRO A 5 12.36 14.46 -7.86
CA PRO A 5 12.36 14.14 -9.29
C PRO A 5 13.69 13.57 -9.80
N MET A 6 14.83 14.10 -9.34
CA MET A 6 16.16 13.61 -9.72
C MET A 6 16.40 12.19 -9.22
N ILE A 7 16.06 11.91 -7.96
CA ILE A 7 16.15 10.56 -7.38
C ILE A 7 15.22 9.60 -8.14
N PHE A 8 13.98 10.01 -8.40
CA PHE A 8 13.02 9.19 -9.13
C PHE A 8 13.46 8.86 -10.55
N TYR A 9 14.06 9.83 -11.25
CA TYR A 9 14.63 9.59 -12.57
C TYR A 9 15.63 8.44 -12.52
N ILE A 10 16.61 8.50 -11.61
CA ILE A 10 17.61 7.45 -11.41
C ILE A 10 16.96 6.11 -11.06
N LEU A 11 16.02 6.10 -10.10
CA LEU A 11 15.32 4.88 -9.66
C LEU A 11 14.45 4.25 -10.76
N SER A 12 14.00 5.04 -11.74
CA SER A 12 13.13 4.58 -12.83
C SER A 12 13.88 4.10 -14.07
N ASN A 13 15.09 4.60 -14.32
CA ASN A 13 15.77 4.37 -15.60
C ASN A 13 16.56 3.08 -15.66
N ILE A 14 16.87 2.49 -14.51
CA ILE A 14 17.71 1.29 -14.47
C ILE A 14 16.99 0.21 -13.67
N PRO A 15 16.59 -0.91 -14.31
CA PRO A 15 16.10 -2.09 -13.61
C PRO A 15 17.27 -2.84 -12.97
N LEU A 16 18.18 -2.13 -12.31
CA LEU A 16 19.25 -2.71 -11.49
C LEU A 16 18.72 -2.93 -10.07
N HIS A 17 19.20 -3.99 -9.42
CA HIS A 17 18.84 -4.28 -8.05
C HIS A 17 19.55 -3.28 -7.13
N ILE A 18 18.78 -2.41 -6.51
CA ILE A 18 19.31 -1.46 -5.52
C ILE A 18 19.23 -2.12 -4.13
N PRO A 19 20.36 -2.26 -3.41
CA PRO A 19 20.36 -2.84 -2.08
C PRO A 19 19.50 -2.05 -1.09
N ASP A 20 18.87 -2.74 -0.14
CA ASP A 20 18.02 -2.09 0.86
C ASP A 20 18.80 -1.10 1.75
N LYS A 21 20.13 -1.25 1.86
CA LYS A 21 21.02 -0.31 2.56
C LYS A 21 20.93 1.10 1.98
N TYR A 22 20.92 1.23 0.64
CA TYR A 22 20.82 2.52 -0.03
C TYR A 22 19.57 3.31 0.41
N PHE A 23 18.41 2.64 0.50
CA PHE A 23 17.18 3.27 0.94
C PHE A 23 17.20 3.64 2.43
N LYS A 24 17.87 2.85 3.27
CA LYS A 24 18.06 3.18 4.69
C LYS A 24 18.95 4.41 4.87
N ASP A 25 20.03 4.51 4.09
CA ASP A 25 20.93 5.66 4.09
C ASP A 25 20.21 6.91 3.58
N LEU A 26 19.37 6.77 2.56
CA LEU A 26 18.52 7.86 2.06
C LEU A 26 17.50 8.32 3.10
N ASP A 27 16.80 7.39 3.76
CA ASP A 27 15.88 7.71 4.87
C ASP A 27 16.62 8.36 6.05
N PHE A 28 17.90 8.04 6.27
CA PHE A 28 18.74 8.69 7.27
C PHE A 28 19.05 10.13 6.89
N LEU A 29 19.51 10.39 5.65
CA LEU A 29 19.77 11.74 5.15
C LEU A 29 18.52 12.61 5.17
N MET A 30 17.36 12.05 4.79
CA MET A 30 16.08 12.76 4.87
C MET A 30 15.73 13.15 6.30
N ARG A 31 16.01 12.28 7.27
CA ARG A 31 15.80 12.57 8.69
C ARG A 31 16.76 13.63 9.20
N GLN A 32 18.03 13.57 8.82
CA GLN A 32 19.02 14.58 9.19
C GLN A 32 18.65 15.95 8.62
N PHE A 33 18.18 16.00 7.37
CA PHE A 33 17.69 17.22 6.74
C PHE A 33 16.45 17.81 7.44
N LEU A 34 15.49 16.96 7.81
CA LEU A 34 14.25 17.42 8.45
C LEU A 34 14.44 17.88 9.90
N TRP A 35 15.42 17.29 10.61
CA TRP A 35 15.60 17.52 12.04
C TRP A 35 16.88 18.28 12.39
N ASP A 36 17.72 18.63 11.42
CA ASP A 36 18.96 19.39 11.62
C ASP A 36 19.78 18.87 12.81
N SER A 37 20.12 17.57 12.78
CA SER A 37 20.79 16.80 13.86
C SER A 37 20.05 16.68 15.21
N SER A 38 18.90 17.34 15.38
CA SER A 38 18.06 17.21 16.58
C SER A 38 17.44 15.80 16.69
N PRO A 39 17.13 15.33 17.92
CA PRO A 39 16.48 14.05 18.12
C PRO A 39 15.14 13.99 17.36
N HIS A 40 14.94 12.90 16.62
CA HIS A 40 13.77 12.70 15.79
C HIS A 40 12.49 12.72 16.65
N ARG A 41 11.63 13.70 16.41
CA ARG A 41 10.35 13.84 17.13
C ARG A 41 9.26 12.92 16.57
N LEU A 42 9.34 12.56 15.29
CA LEU A 42 8.45 11.62 14.61
C LEU A 42 9.25 10.52 13.92
N SER A 43 8.72 9.30 13.92
CA SER A 43 9.31 8.20 13.17
C SER A 43 9.11 8.42 11.66
N ILE A 44 10.05 7.91 10.85
CA ILE A 44 9.99 8.00 9.39
C ILE A 44 8.68 7.41 8.83
N LYS A 45 8.16 6.34 9.45
CA LYS A 45 6.88 5.71 9.08
C LYS A 45 5.70 6.68 9.24
N LYS A 46 5.67 7.48 10.30
CA LYS A 46 4.63 8.52 10.49
C LYS A 46 4.77 9.62 9.45
N LEU A 47 6.00 10.04 9.15
CA LEU A 47 6.25 11.07 8.13
C LEU A 47 5.82 10.61 6.73
N GLN A 48 6.09 9.35 6.38
CA GLN A 48 5.74 8.74 5.08
C GLN A 48 4.26 8.34 4.93
N ALA A 49 3.52 8.34 6.03
CA ALA A 49 2.08 8.08 6.00
C ALA A 49 1.32 9.17 5.24
N SER A 50 0.15 8.83 4.71
CA SER A 50 -0.66 9.80 3.98
C SER A 50 -1.15 10.92 4.92
N ALA A 51 -1.37 12.11 4.37
CA ALA A 51 -1.95 13.22 5.13
C ALA A 51 -3.33 12.89 5.74
N LYS A 52 -4.11 12.00 5.09
CA LYS A 52 -5.40 11.49 5.60
C LYS A 52 -5.23 10.66 6.87
N GLN A 53 -4.13 9.91 6.98
CA GLN A 53 -3.79 9.10 8.15
C GLN A 53 -2.93 9.89 9.17
N GLY A 54 -2.90 11.22 9.06
CA GLY A 54 -2.12 12.09 9.94
C GLY A 54 -0.61 12.09 9.67
N GLY A 55 -0.14 11.67 8.49
CA GLY A 55 1.25 11.81 8.10
C GLY A 55 1.56 13.11 7.34
N PHE A 56 2.80 13.23 6.84
CA PHE A 56 3.23 14.34 5.97
C PHE A 56 3.28 13.96 4.48
N SER A 57 2.88 12.73 4.13
CA SER A 57 3.01 12.16 2.77
C SER A 57 4.45 12.21 2.25
N LEU A 58 5.45 12.06 3.12
CA LEU A 58 6.85 12.01 2.71
C LEU A 58 7.06 10.82 1.76
N PRO A 59 7.80 10.98 0.65
CA PRO A 59 8.05 9.86 -0.26
C PRO A 59 8.79 8.71 0.41
N ASN A 60 8.22 7.50 0.32
CA ASN A 60 8.97 6.28 0.56
C ASN A 60 9.69 5.87 -0.74
N PHE A 61 10.96 6.22 -0.84
CA PHE A 61 11.75 6.01 -2.06
C PHE A 61 11.90 4.53 -2.44
N GLN A 62 11.90 3.63 -1.46
CA GLN A 62 11.96 2.19 -1.69
C GLN A 62 10.67 1.69 -2.37
N TRP A 63 9.51 2.13 -1.87
CA TRP A 63 8.22 1.80 -2.49
C TRP A 63 8.09 2.43 -3.87
N TYR A 64 8.51 3.67 -4.04
CA TYR A 64 8.54 4.29 -5.38
C TYR A 64 9.42 3.51 -6.34
N TYR A 65 10.62 3.10 -5.93
CA TYR A 65 11.49 2.24 -6.72
C TYR A 65 10.79 0.93 -7.12
N TRP A 66 10.15 0.23 -6.19
CA TRP A 66 9.40 -0.99 -6.49
C TRP A 66 8.27 -0.74 -7.49
N VAL A 67 7.44 0.27 -7.26
CA VAL A 67 6.28 0.57 -8.09
C VAL A 67 6.69 1.05 -9.50
N MET A 68 7.72 1.89 -9.60
CA MET A 68 8.21 2.40 -10.87
C MET A 68 8.76 1.28 -11.77
N ASN A 69 9.46 0.30 -11.19
CA ASN A 69 9.98 -0.85 -11.92
C ASN A 69 8.88 -1.89 -12.21
N VAL A 70 7.98 -2.18 -11.27
CA VAL A 70 6.84 -3.08 -11.51
C VAL A 70 5.89 -2.54 -12.59
N LYS A 71 5.73 -1.21 -12.69
CA LYS A 71 4.97 -0.58 -13.78
C LYS A 71 5.52 -0.95 -15.16
N GLN A 72 6.84 -1.13 -15.30
CA GLN A 72 7.48 -1.48 -16.57
C GLN A 72 7.11 -2.89 -17.03
N LEU A 73 6.71 -3.78 -16.11
CA LEU A 73 6.29 -5.16 -16.41
C LEU A 73 5.08 -5.25 -17.33
N ARG A 74 4.33 -4.17 -17.46
CA ARG A 74 3.27 -4.04 -18.46
C ARG A 74 3.77 -4.35 -19.88
N ALA A 75 5.04 -4.05 -20.18
CA ALA A 75 5.69 -4.39 -21.44
C ALA A 75 5.65 -5.90 -21.76
N TRP A 76 5.51 -6.77 -20.76
CA TRP A 76 5.44 -8.21 -20.93
C TRP A 76 4.02 -8.73 -21.17
N LEU A 77 3.00 -7.89 -20.98
CA LEU A 77 1.63 -8.30 -21.25
C LEU A 77 1.43 -8.59 -22.74
N PRO A 78 0.64 -9.62 -23.09
CA PRO A 78 0.30 -9.92 -24.48
C PRO A 78 -0.37 -8.74 -25.18
N THR A 79 -1.17 -7.97 -24.45
CA THR A 79 -1.94 -6.80 -24.93
C THR A 79 -1.14 -5.50 -24.95
N ALA A 80 0.17 -5.54 -24.66
CA ALA A 80 1.00 -4.34 -24.67
C ALA A 80 1.10 -3.75 -26.08
N PRO A 81 0.78 -2.45 -26.29
CA PRO A 81 0.79 -1.84 -27.62
C PRO A 81 2.19 -1.66 -28.19
N VAL A 82 3.19 -1.43 -27.32
CA VAL A 82 4.60 -1.27 -27.68
C VAL A 82 5.43 -2.10 -26.71
N LYS A 83 6.30 -2.94 -27.27
CA LYS A 83 7.25 -3.75 -26.51
C LYS A 83 8.65 -3.13 -26.63
N PRO A 84 9.26 -2.67 -25.53
CA PRO A 84 10.60 -2.12 -25.53
C PRO A 84 11.65 -3.22 -25.76
N ILE A 85 12.84 -2.86 -26.27
CA ILE A 85 13.90 -3.82 -26.62
C ILE A 85 14.25 -4.75 -25.46
N TRP A 86 14.35 -4.22 -24.23
CA TRP A 86 14.68 -5.01 -23.05
C TRP A 86 13.68 -6.13 -22.77
N SER A 87 12.40 -6.00 -23.15
CA SER A 87 11.43 -7.09 -22.95
C SER A 87 11.65 -8.26 -23.90
N HIS A 88 12.17 -7.99 -25.11
CA HIS A 88 12.56 -9.02 -26.06
C HIS A 88 13.79 -9.77 -25.54
N ILE A 89 14.82 -9.05 -25.09
CA ILE A 89 16.03 -9.63 -24.48
C ILE A 89 15.65 -10.58 -23.33
N GLU A 90 14.79 -10.14 -22.41
CA GLU A 90 14.33 -10.98 -21.29
C GLU A 90 13.58 -12.23 -21.76
N THR A 91 12.79 -12.13 -22.85
CA THR A 91 12.07 -13.28 -23.40
C THR A 91 13.03 -14.29 -24.03
N GLU A 92 14.07 -13.82 -24.74
CA GLU A 92 15.09 -14.68 -25.35
C GLU A 92 15.95 -15.38 -24.29
N VAL A 93 16.40 -14.64 -23.28
CA VAL A 93 17.13 -15.20 -22.12
C VAL A 93 16.27 -16.23 -21.38
N ASN A 94 14.95 -16.03 -21.36
CA ASN A 94 14.01 -16.96 -20.75
C ASN A 94 13.54 -18.11 -21.68
N GLY A 95 14.34 -18.47 -22.69
CA GLY A 95 14.06 -19.59 -23.59
C GLY A 95 12.82 -19.40 -24.45
N GLY A 96 12.45 -18.15 -24.76
CA GLY A 96 11.27 -17.81 -25.57
C GLY A 96 9.95 -17.78 -24.79
N ILE A 97 9.96 -18.03 -23.48
CA ILE A 97 8.77 -17.98 -22.62
C ILE A 97 8.58 -16.54 -22.12
N SER A 98 7.34 -16.03 -22.23
CA SER A 98 6.98 -14.70 -21.71
C SER A 98 7.34 -14.57 -20.22
N PRO A 99 8.21 -13.61 -19.83
CA PRO A 99 8.60 -13.41 -18.44
C PRO A 99 7.43 -13.04 -17.51
N TRP A 100 6.32 -12.52 -18.07
CA TRP A 100 5.09 -12.25 -17.32
C TRP A 100 4.58 -13.50 -16.58
N ARG A 101 4.67 -14.65 -17.22
CA ARG A 101 4.21 -15.94 -16.68
C ARG A 101 4.99 -16.36 -15.44
N GLU A 102 6.28 -16.04 -15.39
CA GLU A 102 7.15 -16.44 -14.30
C GLU A 102 6.95 -15.64 -13.02
N LEU A 103 6.27 -14.50 -13.09
CA LEU A 103 5.94 -13.67 -11.93
C LEU A 103 5.04 -14.40 -10.94
N PHE A 104 4.22 -15.32 -11.44
CA PHE A 104 3.23 -16.07 -10.68
C PHE A 104 3.75 -17.43 -10.20
N ASP A 105 4.95 -17.84 -10.64
CA ASP A 105 5.59 -19.08 -10.21
C ASP A 105 6.69 -18.82 -9.17
N THR A 106 6.48 -19.35 -7.97
CA THR A 106 7.40 -19.25 -6.82
C THR A 106 8.59 -20.20 -6.91
N SER A 107 8.61 -21.11 -7.88
CA SER A 107 9.47 -22.28 -7.88
C SER A 107 10.64 -22.22 -8.87
N HIS A 108 10.60 -21.28 -9.83
CA HIS A 108 11.70 -20.99 -10.74
C HIS A 108 12.75 -20.15 -10.01
N LYS A 109 13.86 -20.79 -9.63
CA LYS A 109 15.13 -20.11 -9.34
C LYS A 109 15.70 -19.67 -10.68
N THR A 110 15.36 -18.46 -11.12
CA THR A 110 15.99 -17.90 -12.31
C THR A 110 17.48 -17.69 -11.98
N THR A 111 18.37 -18.26 -12.80
CA THR A 111 19.82 -18.06 -12.70
C THR A 111 20.20 -16.60 -12.96
N HIS A 112 19.37 -15.90 -13.74
CA HIS A 112 19.42 -14.45 -13.91
C HIS A 112 18.42 -13.78 -12.96
N PRO A 113 18.79 -12.74 -12.21
CA PRO A 113 17.82 -11.96 -11.47
C PRO A 113 16.98 -11.21 -12.49
N ILE A 114 15.78 -11.73 -12.80
CA ILE A 114 14.72 -10.86 -13.30
C ILE A 114 14.44 -9.91 -12.13
N ILE A 115 15.12 -8.77 -12.10
CA ILE A 115 15.04 -7.82 -10.98
C ILE A 115 13.59 -7.46 -10.76
N ALA A 116 12.82 -7.35 -11.83
CA ALA A 116 11.41 -7.09 -11.75
C ALA A 116 10.57 -8.23 -11.12
N LYS A 117 10.99 -9.51 -11.18
CA LYS A 117 10.41 -10.61 -10.39
C LYS A 117 10.68 -10.40 -8.90
N ILE A 118 11.92 -10.08 -8.51
CA ILE A 118 12.24 -9.79 -7.10
C ILE A 118 11.41 -8.60 -6.58
N LEU A 119 11.29 -7.54 -7.38
CA LEU A 119 10.51 -6.35 -7.02
C LEU A 119 9.00 -6.63 -7.00
N TRP A 120 8.48 -7.47 -7.90
CA TRP A 120 7.10 -7.96 -7.87
C TRP A 120 6.78 -8.64 -6.54
N PHE A 121 7.65 -9.55 -6.10
CA PHE A 121 7.50 -10.26 -4.82
C PHE A 121 7.61 -9.30 -3.63
N LYS A 122 8.60 -8.40 -3.61
CA LYS A 122 8.77 -7.39 -2.55
C LYS A 122 7.52 -6.50 -2.45
N LEU A 123 7.01 -6.02 -3.58
CA LEU A 123 5.83 -5.17 -3.66
C LEU A 123 4.58 -5.87 -3.12
N HIS A 124 4.29 -7.08 -3.59
CA HIS A 124 3.10 -7.83 -3.16
C HIS A 124 3.16 -8.24 -1.70
N ARG A 125 4.36 -8.60 -1.21
CA ARG A 125 4.57 -8.87 0.21
C ARG A 125 4.32 -7.63 1.07
N ALA A 126 4.74 -6.46 0.62
CA ALA A 126 4.47 -5.19 1.31
C ALA A 126 2.98 -4.83 1.32
N GLY A 127 2.28 -5.06 0.19
CA GLY A 127 0.83 -4.84 0.06
C GLY A 127 -0.04 -5.93 0.69
N ARG A 128 0.56 -7.05 1.13
CA ARG A 128 -0.14 -8.26 1.61
C ARG A 128 -1.15 -8.78 0.58
N TRP A 129 -0.79 -8.73 -0.70
CA TRP A 129 -1.62 -9.22 -1.79
C TRP A 129 -1.20 -10.63 -2.19
N ASP A 130 -2.16 -11.54 -2.28
CA ASP A 130 -1.94 -12.82 -2.93
C ASP A 130 -1.81 -12.57 -4.44
N PHE A 131 -0.66 -12.93 -4.98
CA PHE A 131 -0.40 -12.96 -6.41
C PHE A 131 -0.14 -14.37 -6.90
N ILE A 132 -0.04 -15.35 -6.01
CA ILE A 132 0.17 -16.74 -6.41
C ILE A 132 -1.13 -17.25 -7.00
N LYS A 133 -2.25 -17.05 -6.30
CA LYS A 133 -3.61 -17.36 -6.79
C LYS A 133 -4.08 -16.30 -7.79
N SER A 134 -3.46 -16.28 -8.96
CA SER A 134 -3.74 -15.32 -10.02
C SER A 134 -4.42 -15.98 -11.23
N PRO A 135 -5.31 -15.26 -11.95
CA PRO A 135 -5.79 -15.67 -13.27
C PRO A 135 -4.67 -15.88 -14.28
N SER A 136 -3.61 -15.06 -14.17
CA SER A 136 -2.44 -15.09 -15.05
C SER A 136 -1.42 -16.17 -14.67
N ALA A 137 -1.67 -16.93 -13.60
CA ALA A 137 -0.80 -18.05 -13.23
C ALA A 137 -0.79 -19.12 -14.33
N THR A 138 0.39 -19.68 -14.61
CA THR A 138 0.53 -20.74 -15.60
C THR A 138 -0.08 -22.04 -15.10
N LEU A 139 -0.73 -22.76 -16.00
CA LEU A 139 -1.21 -24.12 -15.73
C LEU A 139 -0.07 -25.15 -15.84
N TRP A 140 0.84 -24.93 -16.78
CA TRP A 140 1.89 -25.89 -17.14
C TRP A 140 3.19 -25.62 -16.41
N SER A 141 3.89 -26.69 -16.02
CA SER A 141 5.17 -26.64 -15.27
C SER A 141 5.09 -25.91 -13.92
N ASN A 142 3.89 -25.61 -13.44
CA ASN A 142 3.66 -24.95 -12.17
C ASN A 142 3.82 -25.97 -11.02
N LYS A 143 4.74 -25.71 -10.09
CA LYS A 143 5.02 -26.63 -8.96
C LYS A 143 3.98 -26.57 -7.83
N ILE A 144 2.99 -25.69 -7.93
CA ILE A 144 1.86 -25.60 -7.00
C ILE A 144 0.67 -26.39 -7.54
N ILE A 145 0.43 -26.32 -8.84
CA ILE A 145 -0.66 -27.05 -9.51
C ILE A 145 -0.14 -28.46 -9.87
N LEU A 146 -0.27 -29.38 -8.92
CA LEU A 146 0.26 -30.74 -9.03
C LEU A 146 -0.82 -31.76 -9.36
N ILE A 147 -0.54 -32.61 -10.34
CA ILE A 147 -1.32 -33.80 -10.66
C ILE A 147 -0.47 -35.00 -10.24
N GLY A 148 -1.00 -35.82 -9.32
CA GLY A 148 -0.28 -37.00 -8.82
C GLY A 148 1.05 -36.66 -8.13
N GLY A 149 1.21 -35.44 -7.61
CA GLY A 149 2.45 -34.97 -6.97
C GLY A 149 3.50 -34.39 -7.92
N THR A 150 3.24 -34.39 -9.23
CA THR A 150 4.15 -33.84 -10.25
C THR A 150 3.52 -32.66 -10.99
N SER A 151 4.34 -31.67 -11.36
CA SER A 151 3.92 -30.59 -12.25
C SER A 151 3.70 -31.15 -13.65
N VAL A 152 2.63 -30.70 -14.30
CA VAL A 152 2.25 -31.23 -15.61
C VAL A 152 2.63 -30.28 -16.73
N ASP A 153 3.09 -30.86 -17.84
CA ASP A 153 3.29 -30.12 -19.09
C ASP A 153 2.72 -30.89 -20.27
N TRP A 154 1.48 -30.57 -20.65
CA TRP A 154 0.85 -31.16 -21.83
C TRP A 154 1.04 -30.28 -23.05
N LEU A 155 2.04 -30.63 -23.86
CA LEU A 155 2.41 -29.88 -25.07
C LEU A 155 1.23 -29.64 -26.02
N GLN A 156 0.31 -30.60 -26.14
CA GLN A 156 -0.86 -30.49 -27.02
C GLN A 156 -1.83 -29.38 -26.56
N CYS A 157 -2.12 -29.30 -25.26
CA CYS A 157 -2.98 -28.26 -24.70
C CYS A 157 -2.29 -26.89 -24.74
N ARG A 158 -0.97 -26.85 -24.52
CA ARG A 158 -0.16 -25.63 -24.67
C ARG A 158 -0.18 -25.10 -26.11
N LYS A 159 -0.01 -25.98 -27.10
CA LYS A 159 -0.09 -25.63 -28.53
C LYS A 159 -1.50 -25.19 -28.94
N ALA A 160 -2.53 -25.75 -28.30
CA ALA A 160 -3.92 -25.35 -28.51
C ALA A 160 -4.25 -23.96 -27.92
N GLY A 161 -3.37 -23.38 -27.10
CA GLY A 161 -3.53 -22.03 -26.56
C GLY A 161 -4.03 -21.97 -25.12
N ILE A 162 -4.20 -23.11 -24.43
CA ILE A 162 -4.49 -23.13 -23.00
C ILE A 162 -3.18 -22.87 -22.27
N LEU A 163 -3.01 -21.71 -21.63
CA LEU A 163 -1.73 -21.30 -21.07
C LEU A 163 -1.86 -20.90 -19.60
N ASN A 164 -2.87 -20.09 -19.29
CA ASN A 164 -3.12 -19.53 -17.97
C ASN A 164 -4.37 -20.14 -17.33
N VAL A 165 -4.48 -20.01 -16.02
CA VAL A 165 -5.66 -20.46 -15.27
C VAL A 165 -6.94 -19.81 -15.82
N SER A 166 -6.90 -18.51 -16.16
CA SER A 166 -8.02 -17.77 -16.73
C SER A 166 -8.65 -18.42 -17.97
N ASP A 167 -7.85 -19.15 -18.75
CA ASP A 167 -8.25 -19.71 -20.04
C ASP A 167 -9.27 -20.87 -19.88
N LEU A 168 -9.38 -21.41 -18.66
CA LEU A 168 -10.32 -22.48 -18.28
C LEU A 168 -11.61 -21.95 -17.63
N PHE A 169 -11.76 -20.63 -17.52
CA PHE A 169 -12.96 -20.01 -16.94
C PHE A 169 -13.69 -19.17 -17.97
N ASP A 170 -15.00 -19.09 -17.82
CA ASP A 170 -15.83 -18.21 -18.63
C ASP A 170 -15.60 -16.74 -18.23
N CYS A 171 -15.36 -15.87 -19.23
CA CYS A 171 -15.10 -14.45 -18.99
C CYS A 171 -16.25 -13.70 -18.30
N GLY A 172 -17.50 -14.13 -18.53
CA GLY A 172 -18.70 -13.49 -17.98
C GLY A 172 -19.09 -14.08 -16.64
N THR A 173 -19.31 -15.40 -16.59
CA THR A 173 -19.81 -16.08 -15.38
C THR A 173 -18.71 -16.37 -14.36
N LYS A 174 -17.43 -16.33 -14.76
CA LYS A 174 -16.27 -16.73 -13.95
C LYS A 174 -16.33 -18.16 -13.42
N CYS A 175 -17.24 -18.97 -13.97
CA CYS A 175 -17.36 -20.38 -13.69
C CYS A 175 -16.36 -21.18 -14.52
N PHE A 176 -15.95 -22.33 -14.00
CA PHE A 176 -15.10 -23.27 -14.74
C PHE A 176 -15.83 -23.78 -15.98
N LEU A 177 -15.16 -23.79 -17.12
CA LEU A 177 -15.75 -24.22 -18.40
C LEU A 177 -16.06 -25.72 -18.37
N SER A 178 -17.17 -26.12 -18.97
CA SER A 178 -17.47 -27.54 -19.19
C SER A 178 -16.50 -28.14 -20.21
N PHE A 179 -16.31 -29.45 -20.14
CA PHE A 179 -15.44 -30.16 -21.08
C PHE A 179 -15.85 -29.93 -22.54
N ASP A 180 -17.14 -29.97 -22.85
CA ASP A 180 -17.65 -29.74 -24.20
C ASP A 180 -17.27 -28.35 -24.73
N LYS A 181 -17.37 -27.33 -23.89
CA LYS A 181 -17.01 -25.95 -24.24
C LYS A 181 -15.50 -25.79 -24.43
N ILE A 182 -14.67 -26.47 -23.65
CA ILE A 182 -13.21 -26.49 -23.84
C ILE A 182 -12.83 -27.18 -25.15
N VAL A 183 -13.48 -28.31 -25.47
CA VAL A 183 -13.28 -29.03 -26.73
C VAL A 183 -13.64 -28.16 -27.93
N GLU A 184 -14.75 -27.41 -27.84
CA GLU A 184 -15.18 -26.47 -28.88
C GLU A 184 -14.19 -25.31 -29.06
N LEU A 185 -13.81 -24.64 -27.95
CA LEU A 185 -12.95 -23.46 -27.98
C LEU A 185 -11.51 -23.76 -28.43
N TYR A 186 -10.94 -24.86 -27.96
CA TYR A 186 -9.53 -25.21 -28.17
C TYR A 186 -9.32 -26.36 -29.16
N LYS A 187 -10.40 -26.85 -29.80
CA LYS A 187 -10.38 -27.95 -30.79
C LYS A 187 -9.63 -29.20 -30.29
N LEU A 188 -9.84 -29.55 -29.02
CA LEU A 188 -9.20 -30.71 -28.40
C LEU A 188 -9.90 -32.03 -28.79
N GLN A 189 -9.19 -33.16 -28.66
CA GLN A 189 -9.77 -34.47 -28.86
C GLN A 189 -10.65 -34.88 -27.65
N ARG A 190 -11.82 -35.49 -27.92
CA ARG A 190 -12.78 -35.91 -26.87
C ARG A 190 -12.25 -37.02 -25.95
N ASN A 191 -11.23 -37.77 -26.36
CA ASN A 191 -10.57 -38.80 -25.54
C ASN A 191 -9.77 -38.22 -24.34
N GLN A 192 -9.68 -36.89 -24.21
CA GLN A 192 -8.94 -36.21 -23.14
C GLN A 192 -9.79 -35.87 -21.91
N PHE A 193 -10.99 -36.47 -21.76
CA PHE A 193 -11.87 -36.19 -20.62
C PHE A 193 -11.20 -36.43 -19.27
N TRP A 194 -10.39 -37.50 -19.15
CA TRP A 194 -9.65 -37.77 -17.91
C TRP A 194 -8.80 -36.55 -17.54
N ARG A 195 -7.98 -36.05 -18.48
CA ARG A 195 -7.09 -34.88 -18.28
C ARG A 195 -7.84 -33.65 -17.74
N TYR A 196 -9.05 -33.42 -18.22
CA TYR A 196 -9.93 -32.38 -17.70
C TYR A 196 -10.29 -32.58 -16.21
N VAL A 197 -10.69 -33.79 -15.82
CA VAL A 197 -10.98 -34.15 -14.41
C VAL A 197 -9.74 -33.96 -13.53
N GLN A 198 -8.57 -34.30 -14.06
CA GLN A 198 -7.25 -34.13 -13.42
C GLN A 198 -6.94 -32.67 -13.07
N ILE A 199 -7.11 -31.79 -14.07
CA ILE A 199 -6.92 -30.34 -13.91
C ILE A 199 -7.96 -29.81 -12.93
N HIS A 200 -9.23 -30.16 -13.10
CA HIS A 200 -10.30 -29.73 -12.22
C HIS A 200 -9.99 -30.09 -10.76
N SER A 201 -9.62 -31.34 -10.47
CA SER A 201 -9.26 -31.79 -9.12
C SER A 201 -8.08 -31.01 -8.54
N SER A 202 -7.05 -30.76 -9.36
CA SER A 202 -5.85 -30.04 -8.93
C SER A 202 -6.15 -28.56 -8.65
N LEU A 203 -6.94 -27.92 -9.51
CA LEU A 203 -7.39 -26.54 -9.31
C LEU A 203 -8.34 -26.44 -8.11
N SER A 204 -9.22 -27.42 -7.87
CA SER A 204 -10.10 -27.44 -6.69
C SER A 204 -9.30 -27.48 -5.40
N LYS A 205 -8.19 -28.22 -5.34
CA LYS A 205 -7.28 -28.22 -4.18
C LYS A 205 -6.58 -26.88 -3.99
N TRP A 206 -6.25 -26.19 -5.08
CA TRP A 206 -5.49 -24.95 -5.04
C TRP A 206 -6.36 -23.70 -4.77
N LEU A 207 -7.50 -23.58 -5.44
CA LEU A 207 -8.43 -22.44 -5.35
C LEU A 207 -9.54 -22.64 -4.32
N GLY A 208 -9.91 -23.89 -4.02
CA GLY A 208 -11.07 -24.24 -3.21
C GLY A 208 -12.27 -24.68 -4.05
N THR A 209 -13.31 -25.18 -3.37
CA THR A 209 -14.58 -25.62 -3.96
C THR A 209 -15.74 -24.78 -3.42
N PRO A 210 -16.67 -24.31 -4.27
CA PRO A 210 -16.74 -24.47 -5.72
C PRO A 210 -15.66 -23.69 -6.48
N LEU A 211 -15.26 -24.18 -7.66
CA LEU A 211 -14.28 -23.51 -8.50
C LEU A 211 -14.83 -22.18 -9.01
N SER A 212 -14.10 -21.11 -8.71
CA SER A 212 -14.32 -19.78 -9.27
C SER A 212 -13.00 -19.23 -9.79
N CYS A 213 -13.06 -18.43 -10.85
CA CYS A 213 -11.86 -17.79 -11.38
C CYS A 213 -11.22 -16.92 -10.29
N PRO A 214 -9.92 -17.08 -9.99
CA PRO A 214 -9.26 -16.26 -8.99
C PRO A 214 -9.36 -14.77 -9.34
N VAL A 215 -9.22 -13.91 -8.35
CA VAL A 215 -9.14 -12.46 -8.59
C VAL A 215 -7.66 -12.09 -8.61
N GLY A 216 -7.21 -11.51 -9.73
CA GLY A 216 -5.84 -11.01 -9.84
C GLY A 216 -5.55 -9.95 -8.79
N SER A 217 -4.29 -9.81 -8.41
CA SER A 217 -3.90 -8.81 -7.40
C SER A 217 -4.29 -7.39 -7.88
N PRO A 218 -4.51 -6.42 -6.97
CA PRO A 218 -4.82 -5.05 -7.38
C PRO A 218 -3.77 -4.47 -8.35
N VAL A 219 -2.50 -4.83 -8.17
CA VAL A 219 -1.41 -4.45 -9.06
C VAL A 219 -1.55 -5.11 -10.43
N GLU A 220 -1.79 -6.42 -10.49
CA GLU A 220 -2.02 -7.15 -11.73
C GLU A 220 -3.18 -6.54 -12.53
N VAL A 221 -4.33 -6.34 -11.88
CA VAL A 221 -5.53 -5.76 -12.50
C VAL A 221 -5.23 -4.37 -13.06
N MET A 222 -4.46 -3.56 -12.33
CA MET A 222 -4.07 -2.23 -12.80
C MET A 222 -3.12 -2.27 -13.99
N LEU A 223 -2.16 -3.20 -14.01
CA LEU A 223 -1.24 -3.35 -15.13
C LEU A 223 -1.94 -3.87 -16.38
N SER A 224 -2.96 -4.72 -16.23
CA SER A 224 -3.71 -5.33 -17.34
C SER A 224 -4.73 -4.42 -18.04
N ARG A 225 -5.06 -3.24 -17.47
CA ARG A 225 -6.00 -2.29 -18.10
C ARG A 225 -5.45 -1.75 -19.42
N SER A 226 -6.25 -1.66 -20.48
CA SER A 226 -5.80 -1.35 -21.85
C SER A 226 -5.07 -0.02 -22.05
N SER A 227 -5.40 1.04 -21.30
CA SER A 227 -4.73 2.34 -21.41
C SER A 227 -3.73 2.61 -20.28
N LEU A 228 -2.59 3.21 -20.62
CA LEU A 228 -1.65 3.74 -19.64
C LEU A 228 -2.24 5.03 -19.06
N GLY A 229 -3.14 4.90 -18.09
CA GLY A 229 -3.63 6.07 -17.37
C GLY A 229 -2.46 6.81 -16.76
N LYS A 230 -2.41 8.14 -16.93
CA LYS A 230 -1.50 8.98 -16.13
C LYS A 230 -1.71 8.62 -14.65
N GLY A 231 -0.60 8.48 -13.91
CA GLY A 231 -0.66 8.22 -12.47
C GLY A 231 -0.77 6.76 -12.00
N ILE A 232 -0.52 5.74 -12.84
CA ILE A 232 -0.44 4.32 -12.36
C ILE A 232 0.49 4.19 -11.14
N THR A 233 1.68 4.81 -11.19
CA THR A 233 2.64 4.81 -10.08
C THR A 233 2.00 5.34 -8.79
N SER A 234 1.31 6.48 -8.87
CA SER A 234 0.63 7.09 -7.72
C SER A 234 -0.47 6.18 -7.18
N LYS A 235 -1.30 5.61 -8.06
CA LYS A 235 -2.39 4.71 -7.69
C LYS A 235 -1.89 3.43 -6.99
N ILE A 236 -0.87 2.76 -7.52
CA ILE A 236 -0.28 1.57 -6.86
C ILE A 236 0.36 1.97 -5.52
N TYR A 237 1.02 3.13 -5.46
CA TYR A 237 1.60 3.64 -4.21
C TYR A 237 0.53 3.90 -3.15
N HIS A 238 -0.61 4.49 -3.52
CA HIS A 238 -1.73 4.67 -2.60
C HIS A 238 -2.33 3.35 -2.12
N LEU A 239 -2.44 2.34 -3.00
CA LEU A 239 -2.88 0.99 -2.59
C LEU A 239 -1.93 0.38 -1.54
N LEU A 240 -0.62 0.61 -1.64
CA LEU A 240 0.34 0.20 -0.59
C LEU A 240 0.09 0.96 0.71
N GLN A 241 -0.12 2.28 0.65
CA GLN A 241 -0.38 3.10 1.84
C GLN A 241 -1.66 2.67 2.57
N GLU A 242 -2.73 2.37 1.84
CA GLU A 242 -4.00 1.89 2.40
C GLU A 242 -3.86 0.54 3.12
N ARG A 243 -2.97 -0.34 2.64
CA ARG A 243 -2.70 -1.65 3.25
C ARG A 243 -1.64 -1.62 4.35
N SER A 244 -0.92 -0.51 4.47
CA SER A 244 0.09 -0.33 5.50
C SER A 244 -0.54 -0.20 6.89
N ALA A 245 0.18 -0.64 7.93
CA ALA A 245 -0.32 -0.54 9.30
C ALA A 245 -0.45 0.93 9.71
N ASP A 246 -1.55 1.28 10.39
CA ASP A 246 -1.78 2.62 10.90
C ASP A 246 -0.63 3.04 11.85
N PRO A 247 0.18 4.04 11.46
CA PRO A 247 1.33 4.46 12.25
C PRO A 247 0.93 5.26 13.51
N LEU A 248 -0.33 5.68 13.61
CA LEU A 248 -0.88 6.46 14.72
C LEU A 248 -1.79 5.65 15.66
N LEU A 249 -1.98 4.35 15.43
CA LEU A 249 -2.83 3.49 16.27
C LEU A 249 -2.49 3.61 17.77
N LYS A 250 -1.19 3.65 18.12
CA LYS A 250 -0.74 3.85 19.51
C LYS A 250 -1.11 5.23 20.05
N VAL A 251 -1.00 6.27 19.22
CA VAL A 251 -1.32 7.65 19.60
C VAL A 251 -2.81 7.79 19.85
N LYS A 252 -3.64 7.20 18.99
CA LYS A 252 -5.09 7.10 19.19
C LYS A 252 -5.44 6.44 20.52
N GLY A 253 -4.81 5.30 20.83
CA GLY A 253 -5.02 4.60 22.11
C GLY A 253 -4.68 5.46 23.33
N TYR A 254 -3.61 6.27 23.26
CA TYR A 254 -3.28 7.18 24.35
C TYR A 254 -4.29 8.32 24.53
N TRP A 255 -4.87 8.82 23.44
CA TRP A 255 -5.92 9.84 23.51
C TRP A 255 -7.22 9.26 24.08
N ALA A 256 -7.61 8.07 23.63
CA ALA A 256 -8.78 7.35 24.15
C ALA A 256 -8.66 7.12 25.67
N GLN A 257 -7.49 6.65 26.13
CA GLN A 257 -7.23 6.45 27.55
C GLN A 257 -7.26 7.77 28.34
N GLY A 258 -6.64 8.82 27.82
CA GLY A 258 -6.57 10.11 28.52
C GLY A 258 -7.93 10.78 28.66
N MET A 259 -8.78 10.68 27.64
CA MET A 259 -10.12 11.27 27.64
C MET A 259 -11.17 10.34 28.28
N ALA A 260 -10.83 9.09 28.57
CA ALA A 260 -11.77 8.05 28.98
C ALA A 260 -12.95 7.90 27.98
N LEU A 261 -12.63 7.94 26.68
CA LEU A 261 -13.60 7.84 25.58
C LEU A 261 -13.15 6.79 24.55
N ASP A 262 -14.12 6.08 23.99
CA ASP A 262 -13.90 5.24 22.82
C ASP A 262 -13.96 6.09 21.55
N ILE A 263 -12.81 6.27 20.90
CA ILE A 263 -12.70 7.05 19.66
C ILE A 263 -12.87 6.09 18.48
N SER A 264 -13.89 6.30 17.64
CA SER A 264 -14.06 5.51 16.41
C SER A 264 -12.95 5.80 15.39
N SER A 265 -12.79 4.96 14.36
CA SER A 265 -11.84 5.27 13.26
C SER A 265 -12.28 6.50 12.46
N VAL A 266 -13.59 6.66 12.25
CA VAL A 266 -14.16 7.76 11.47
C VAL A 266 -13.91 9.11 12.15
N GLU A 267 -14.16 9.20 13.46
CA GLU A 267 -13.87 10.42 14.22
C GLU A 267 -12.38 10.74 14.22
N TRP A 268 -11.53 9.73 14.42
CA TRP A 268 -10.07 9.89 14.40
C TRP A 268 -9.55 10.43 13.06
N ASP A 269 -10.03 9.86 11.95
CA ASP A 269 -9.67 10.31 10.61
C ASP A 269 -10.21 11.72 10.31
N SER A 270 -11.40 12.05 10.83
CA SER A 270 -11.98 13.40 10.70
C SER A 270 -11.09 14.49 11.32
N CYS A 271 -10.37 14.19 12.41
CA CYS A 271 -9.49 15.16 13.04
C CYS A 271 -8.39 15.65 12.10
N PHE A 272 -7.80 14.76 11.28
CA PHE A 272 -6.76 15.13 10.31
C PHE A 272 -7.32 15.83 9.08
N GLN A 273 -8.54 15.51 8.69
CA GLN A 273 -9.24 16.27 7.65
C GLN A 273 -9.50 17.70 8.12
N ASN A 274 -9.95 17.87 9.36
CA ASN A 274 -10.23 19.16 9.98
C ASN A 274 -8.98 20.04 10.12
N ILE A 275 -7.81 19.49 10.47
CA ILE A 275 -6.55 20.26 10.48
C ILE A 275 -6.34 20.99 9.15
N ASN A 276 -6.58 20.29 8.04
CA ASN A 276 -6.34 20.84 6.71
C ASN A 276 -7.43 21.84 6.27
N THR A 277 -8.65 21.75 6.79
CA THR A 277 -9.78 22.60 6.37
C THR A 277 -9.97 23.83 7.28
N MET A 278 -9.68 23.72 8.57
CA MET A 278 -9.97 24.76 9.58
C MET A 278 -9.03 25.96 9.46
N TYR A 279 -7.74 25.74 9.21
CA TYR A 279 -6.75 26.81 9.14
C TYR A 279 -6.23 26.99 7.73
N LYS A 280 -6.12 28.24 7.25
CA LYS A 280 -5.46 28.56 5.97
C LYS A 280 -3.94 28.60 6.11
N GLU A 281 -3.46 29.04 7.27
CA GLU A 281 -2.06 29.28 7.56
C GLU A 281 -1.34 27.99 8.00
N THR A 282 -0.16 27.74 7.43
CA THR A 282 0.62 26.52 7.66
C THR A 282 1.13 26.40 9.10
N GLY A 283 1.46 27.52 9.75
CA GLY A 283 1.91 27.54 11.15
C GLY A 283 0.85 26.99 12.10
N SER A 284 -0.36 27.53 12.00
CA SER A 284 -1.53 27.05 12.75
C SER A 284 -1.84 25.56 12.51
N ARG A 285 -1.79 25.10 11.25
CA ARG A 285 -1.94 23.67 10.92
C ARG A 285 -0.89 22.80 11.60
N LEU A 286 0.37 23.24 11.62
CA LEU A 286 1.47 22.53 12.24
C LEU A 286 1.31 22.44 13.76
N ILE A 287 0.77 23.47 14.41
CA ILE A 287 0.48 23.45 15.85
C ILE A 287 -0.56 22.37 16.15
N GLN A 288 -1.67 22.34 15.43
CA GLN A 288 -2.71 21.32 15.62
C GLN A 288 -2.18 19.92 15.36
N PHE A 289 -1.38 19.76 14.30
CA PHE A 289 -0.71 18.51 13.99
C PHE A 289 0.18 18.05 15.16
N LYS A 290 0.99 18.93 15.74
CA LYS A 290 1.85 18.66 16.90
C LYS A 290 1.04 18.23 18.13
N ILE A 291 -0.11 18.85 18.36
CA ILE A 291 -1.01 18.49 19.46
C ILE A 291 -1.52 17.06 19.27
N ILE A 292 -2.16 16.75 18.14
CA ILE A 292 -2.73 15.41 17.90
C ILE A 292 -1.66 14.32 17.97
N HIS A 293 -0.46 14.60 17.48
CA HIS A 293 0.67 13.68 17.54
C HIS A 293 1.27 13.47 18.93
N ARG A 294 0.78 14.21 19.94
CA ARG A 294 1.36 14.31 21.29
C ARG A 294 2.85 14.62 21.23
N TRP A 295 3.20 15.57 20.35
CA TRP A 295 4.57 15.95 20.08
C TRP A 295 5.20 16.62 21.31
N HIS A 296 4.46 17.53 21.94
CA HIS A 296 4.92 18.26 23.11
C HIS A 296 5.16 17.32 24.30
N ARG A 297 6.28 17.52 25.00
CA ARG A 297 6.60 16.77 26.22
C ARG A 297 5.87 17.40 27.39
N THR A 298 5.31 16.58 28.26
CA THR A 298 4.61 17.04 29.48
C THR A 298 5.55 16.97 30.69
N PRO A 299 5.33 17.74 31.77
CA PRO A 299 6.13 17.64 33.00
C PRO A 299 6.19 16.21 33.53
N GLN A 300 5.05 15.50 33.54
CA GLN A 300 5.01 14.09 33.92
C GLN A 300 5.93 13.20 33.06
N GLN A 301 6.02 13.44 31.75
CA GLN A 301 6.94 12.69 30.88
C GLN A 301 8.40 13.04 31.17
N LEU A 302 8.70 14.32 31.39
CA LEU A 302 10.06 14.76 31.71
C LEU A 302 10.54 14.20 33.05
N TYR A 303 9.67 14.21 34.07
CA TYR A 303 9.94 13.59 35.37
C TYR A 303 10.19 12.09 35.25
N LYS A 304 9.32 11.36 34.53
CA LYS A 304 9.49 9.92 34.27
C LYS A 304 10.77 9.56 33.52
N TRP A 305 11.35 10.50 32.77
CA TRP A 305 12.62 10.30 32.07
C TRP A 305 13.83 10.86 32.83
N ASN A 306 13.63 11.31 34.07
CA ASN A 306 14.66 11.96 34.89
C ASN A 306 15.28 13.19 34.22
N LEU A 307 14.49 13.91 33.40
CA LEU A 307 14.88 15.17 32.76
C LEU A 307 14.35 16.39 33.51
N ALA A 308 13.45 16.20 34.47
CA ALA A 308 12.93 17.21 35.37
C ALA A 308 12.86 16.66 36.79
N SER A 309 12.97 17.54 37.79
CA SER A 309 12.95 17.18 39.22
C SER A 309 11.54 16.95 39.77
N THR A 310 10.50 17.49 39.13
CA THR A 310 9.09 17.34 39.55
C THR A 310 8.19 17.07 38.34
N ASP A 311 7.01 16.51 38.59
CA ASP A 311 5.96 16.28 37.59
C ASP A 311 4.85 17.36 37.62
N GLU A 312 5.14 18.49 38.27
CA GLU A 312 4.23 19.60 38.49
C GLU A 312 3.96 20.39 37.21
N CYS A 313 2.76 20.94 37.13
CA CYS A 313 2.34 21.80 36.03
C CYS A 313 3.14 23.09 36.02
N TRP A 314 3.66 23.49 34.86
CA TRP A 314 4.38 24.77 34.67
C TRP A 314 3.56 26.04 34.92
N ARG A 315 2.26 25.92 35.23
CA ARG A 315 1.34 27.07 35.36
C ARG A 315 0.64 27.14 36.71
N CYS A 316 0.16 26.01 37.21
CA CYS A 316 -0.68 25.96 38.40
C CYS A 316 -0.10 25.07 39.51
N ASP A 317 1.15 24.63 39.36
CA ASP A 317 1.89 23.76 40.30
C ASP A 317 1.15 22.46 40.68
N GLY A 318 0.16 22.05 39.88
CA GLY A 318 -0.61 20.83 40.10
C GLY A 318 0.19 19.59 39.73
N GLN A 319 0.10 18.53 40.55
CA GLN A 319 0.80 17.26 40.32
C GLN A 319 0.19 16.45 39.15
N ASN A 320 0.96 15.51 38.59
CA ASN A 320 0.55 14.64 37.48
C ASN A 320 0.06 15.39 36.22
N ALA A 321 0.80 16.42 35.80
CA ALA A 321 0.46 17.22 34.63
C ALA A 321 0.53 16.41 33.31
N LEU A 322 -0.57 15.77 32.96
CA LEU A 322 -0.81 15.07 31.70
C LEU A 322 -1.14 16.06 30.57
N ILE A 323 -1.13 15.58 29.32
CA ILE A 323 -1.35 16.45 28.15
C ILE A 323 -2.70 17.18 28.21
N LEU A 324 -3.76 16.51 28.68
CA LEU A 324 -5.09 17.11 28.83
C LEU A 324 -5.14 18.16 29.95
N HIS A 325 -4.36 17.99 31.00
CA HIS A 325 -4.22 19.02 32.02
C HIS A 325 -3.60 20.28 31.42
N ILE A 326 -2.47 20.14 30.71
CA ILE A 326 -1.75 21.28 30.12
C ILE A 326 -2.59 22.01 29.06
N LEU A 327 -3.42 21.28 28.31
CA LEU A 327 -4.21 21.86 27.22
C LEU A 327 -5.58 22.36 27.66
N TRP A 328 -6.24 21.69 28.60
CA TRP A 328 -7.66 21.90 28.88
C TRP A 328 -7.98 22.11 30.37
N SER A 329 -7.60 21.18 31.24
CA SER A 329 -8.10 21.18 32.63
C SER A 329 -7.23 21.92 33.66
N CYS A 330 -6.15 22.58 33.23
CA CYS A 330 -5.34 23.42 34.11
C CYS A 330 -6.17 24.60 34.66
N SER A 331 -6.15 24.80 35.98
CA SER A 331 -6.89 25.89 36.63
C SER A 331 -6.48 27.26 36.12
N ALA A 332 -5.18 27.48 35.87
CA ALA A 332 -4.65 28.71 35.29
C ALA A 332 -5.10 28.99 33.83
N LEU A 333 -5.79 28.04 33.18
CA LEU A 333 -6.34 28.20 31.83
C LEU A 333 -7.86 28.42 31.81
N ARG A 334 -8.54 28.35 32.97
CA ARG A 334 -10.01 28.38 33.05
C ARG A 334 -10.59 29.66 32.45
N ASP A 335 -10.18 30.82 32.95
CA ASP A 335 -10.67 32.13 32.50
C ASP A 335 -10.41 32.33 31.00
N TRP A 336 -9.27 31.85 30.49
CA TRP A 336 -8.94 31.94 29.07
C TRP A 336 -9.90 31.10 28.20
N TRP A 337 -10.19 29.87 28.61
CA TRP A 337 -11.13 29.02 27.89
C TRP A 337 -12.57 29.54 28.00
N GLU A 338 -12.99 30.04 29.15
CA GLU A 338 -14.33 30.64 29.32
C GLU A 338 -14.53 31.82 28.36
N ASN A 339 -13.57 32.75 28.29
CA ASN A 339 -13.60 33.85 27.33
C ASN A 339 -13.68 33.38 25.86
N ILE A 340 -12.97 32.29 25.52
CA ILE A 340 -13.02 31.73 24.16
C ILE A 340 -14.37 31.10 23.87
N MET A 341 -14.93 30.35 24.82
CA MET A 341 -16.22 29.69 24.65
C MET A 341 -17.33 30.74 24.51
N GLU A 342 -17.25 31.86 25.23
CA GLU A 342 -18.16 33.00 25.05
C GLU A 342 -18.08 33.57 23.63
N VAL A 343 -16.88 33.74 23.06
CA VAL A 343 -16.73 34.25 21.69
C VAL A 343 -17.22 33.24 20.65
N ILE A 344 -16.88 31.95 20.80
CA ILE A 344 -17.24 30.91 19.82
C ILE A 344 -18.74 30.61 19.83
N PHE A 345 -19.38 30.66 21.00
CA PHE A 345 -20.79 30.34 21.19
C PHE A 345 -21.66 31.58 21.43
N SER A 346 -21.14 32.77 21.13
CA SER A 346 -21.91 34.01 21.22
C SER A 346 -23.11 33.96 20.27
N PRO A 347 -24.32 34.27 20.73
CA PRO A 347 -25.54 34.22 19.91
C PRO A 347 -25.58 35.26 18.78
N ASP A 348 -24.69 36.26 18.79
CA ASP A 348 -24.69 37.38 17.85
C ASP A 348 -23.85 37.15 16.58
N ASP A 349 -23.11 36.03 16.48
CA ASP A 349 -22.37 35.68 15.26
C ASP A 349 -23.20 34.75 14.35
N PRO A 350 -23.42 35.10 13.07
CA PRO A 350 -24.08 34.19 12.14
C PRO A 350 -23.24 32.90 12.03
N PRO A 351 -23.88 31.71 11.95
CA PRO A 351 -23.16 30.46 11.86
C PRO A 351 -22.16 30.53 10.70
N PRO A 352 -20.92 30.03 10.88
CA PRO A 352 -19.93 30.07 9.82
C PRO A 352 -20.53 29.44 8.57
N PRO A 353 -20.37 30.05 7.38
CA PRO A 353 -21.04 29.59 6.18
C PRO A 353 -20.69 28.13 5.96
N CYS A 354 -21.73 27.28 6.00
CA CYS A 354 -21.66 25.86 5.67
C CYS A 354 -20.92 25.74 4.33
N ARG A 355 -19.64 25.33 4.36
CA ARG A 355 -18.85 25.17 3.14
C ARG A 355 -19.36 23.94 2.40
N ARG A 356 -20.32 24.22 1.50
CA ARG A 356 -20.88 23.45 0.38
C ARG A 356 -20.90 21.92 0.52
N PRO A 357 -22.06 21.26 0.31
CA PRO A 357 -22.08 19.82 0.12
C PRO A 357 -21.23 19.44 -1.10
N HIS A 358 -20.56 18.31 -0.99
CA HIS A 358 -19.81 17.66 -2.05
C HIS A 358 -20.53 17.78 -3.40
N ARG A 359 -19.92 18.49 -4.36
CA ARG A 359 -20.24 18.28 -5.77
C ARG A 359 -19.64 16.93 -6.15
N CYS A 360 -20.48 15.91 -6.17
CA CYS A 360 -20.25 14.74 -7.01
C CYS A 360 -20.25 15.21 -8.47
N HIS A 361 -19.09 15.07 -9.14
CA HIS A 361 -18.98 14.92 -10.58
C HIS A 361 -17.94 13.84 -10.86
#